data_AF-Q3ASA2-F1
#
_entry.id   AF-Q3ASA2-F1
#
_cell.length_a   1.000
_cell.length_b   1.000
_cell.length_c   1.000
_cell.angle_alpha   90.00
_cell.angle_beta   90.00
_cell.angle_gamma   90.00
#
_symmetry.space_group_name_H-M   'P 1'
#
loop_
_entity.id
_entity.type
_entity.pdbx_description
1 polymer ?
#
loop_
_entity_poly.entity_id
_entity_poly.type
_entity_poly.pdbx_seq_one_letter_code
_entity_poly.pdbx_strand_id
1 'polypeptide(L)'
;MLKSERFFTKFNCRRLIMTTVEKLYKTVQELPEPVISEILDFAEFLSKKRPVINKGSNISLLDLVGGLENSIAFNGNPLAIQKQLRNEWD
;
A
#
# COMPACT_ATOMS: atom_id res chain seq x y z
N MET A 1 -63.97 -18.02 -10.92
CA MET A 1 -63.23 -16.95 -10.24
C MET A 1 -61.84 -16.88 -10.85
N LEU A 2 -61.51 -15.73 -11.43
CA LEU A 2 -60.43 -15.54 -12.40
C LEU A 2 -59.09 -15.21 -11.73
N LYS A 3 -58.05 -15.91 -12.22
CA LYS A 3 -56.65 -15.50 -12.44
C LYS A 3 -56.15 -14.27 -11.67
N SER A 4 -55.26 -14.52 -10.70
CA SER A 4 -54.32 -13.53 -10.18
C SER A 4 -53.17 -13.40 -11.18
N GLU A 5 -53.22 -12.33 -11.98
CA GLU A 5 -52.13 -11.92 -12.85
C GLU A 5 -51.14 -11.01 -12.10
N ARG A 6 -49.86 -11.37 -12.22
CA ARG A 6 -48.72 -10.51 -12.55
C ARG A 6 -48.64 -9.14 -11.87
N PHE A 7 -47.65 -8.95 -11.01
CA PHE A 7 -46.75 -7.78 -11.05
C PHE A 7 -45.45 -8.11 -10.30
N PHE A 8 -44.46 -8.64 -11.01
CA PHE A 8 -43.06 -8.31 -10.71
C PHE A 8 -42.30 -8.24 -12.02
N THR A 9 -42.34 -7.04 -12.58
CA THR A 9 -41.67 -6.62 -13.79
C THR A 9 -40.16 -6.75 -13.64
N LYS A 10 -39.59 -7.65 -14.43
CA LYS A 10 -38.43 -7.39 -15.29
C LYS A 10 -37.26 -6.65 -14.62
N PHE A 11 -36.52 -7.32 -13.75
CA PHE A 11 -35.16 -6.90 -13.42
C PHE A 11 -34.20 -7.29 -14.54
N ASN A 12 -33.93 -6.29 -15.38
CA ASN A 12 -32.76 -6.10 -16.23
C ASN A 12 -31.67 -7.19 -16.18
N CYS A 13 -31.37 -7.77 -17.35
CA CYS A 13 -30.09 -8.40 -17.67
C CYS A 13 -28.92 -7.44 -17.39
N ARG A 14 -28.41 -7.41 -16.16
CA ARG A 14 -27.07 -6.95 -15.86
C ARG A 14 -26.25 -8.18 -15.54
N ARG A 15 -25.24 -8.44 -16.36
CA ARG A 15 -24.11 -9.32 -16.09
C ARG A 15 -23.77 -9.26 -14.59
N LEU A 16 -24.06 -10.34 -13.84
CA LEU A 16 -23.80 -10.45 -12.41
C LEU A 16 -22.28 -10.48 -12.19
N ILE A 17 -21.66 -9.31 -12.21
CA ILE A 17 -20.30 -9.15 -11.70
C ILE A 17 -20.45 -9.21 -10.19
N MET A 18 -20.35 -10.42 -9.64
CA MET A 18 -20.18 -10.65 -8.21
C MET A 18 -19.08 -9.70 -7.73
N THR A 19 -19.45 -8.74 -6.89
CA THR A 19 -18.49 -7.74 -6.41
C THR A 19 -17.47 -8.42 -5.49
N THR A 20 -16.27 -7.86 -5.36
CA THR A 20 -15.22 -8.43 -4.49
C THR A 20 -15.72 -8.60 -3.06
N VAL A 21 -16.59 -7.69 -2.60
CA VAL A 21 -17.20 -7.72 -1.26
C VAL A 21 -18.16 -8.89 -1.11
N GLU A 22 -19.01 -9.15 -2.10
CA GLU A 22 -19.96 -10.29 -2.06
C GLU A 22 -19.25 -11.64 -2.08
N LYS A 23 -18.14 -11.75 -2.82
CA LYS A 23 -17.31 -12.96 -2.81
C LYS A 23 -16.68 -13.19 -1.45
N LEU A 24 -16.06 -12.15 -0.88
CA LEU A 24 -15.48 -12.21 0.47
C LEU A 24 -16.53 -12.57 1.53
N TYR A 25 -17.73 -11.98 1.45
CA TYR A 25 -18.81 -12.26 2.39
C TYR A 25 -19.24 -13.73 2.38
N LYS A 26 -19.40 -14.33 1.19
CA LYS A 26 -19.70 -15.77 1.07
C LYS A 26 -18.57 -16.63 1.62
N THR A 27 -17.32 -16.30 1.30
CA THR A 27 -16.16 -17.05 1.79
C THR A 27 -16.03 -16.98 3.31
N VAL A 28 -16.34 -15.84 3.92
CA VAL A 28 -16.31 -15.69 5.38
C VAL A 28 -17.44 -16.49 6.06
N GLN A 29 -18.61 -16.59 5.44
CA GLN A 29 -19.72 -17.39 5.98
C GLN A 29 -19.45 -18.90 5.99
N GLU A 30 -18.58 -19.40 5.11
CA GLU A 30 -18.24 -20.83 5.01
C GLU A 30 -17.08 -21.23 5.95
N LEU A 31 -16.42 -20.26 6.60
CA LEU A 31 -15.29 -20.50 7.48
C LEU A 31 -15.72 -20.87 8.91
N PRO A 32 -14.98 -21.74 9.61
CA PRO A 32 -15.21 -22.03 11.02
C PRO A 32 -14.92 -20.80 11.89
N GLU A 33 -15.71 -20.61 12.95
CA GLU A 33 -15.66 -19.48 13.89
C GLU A 33 -14.23 -19.06 14.35
N PRO A 34 -13.32 -19.98 14.75
CA PRO A 34 -11.97 -19.58 15.15
C PRO A 34 -11.18 -18.87 14.04
N VAL A 35 -11.37 -19.25 12.78
CA VAL A 35 -10.65 -18.64 11.65
C VAL A 35 -11.18 -17.24 11.33
N ILE A 36 -12.47 -16.99 11.56
CA ILE A 36 -13.06 -15.66 11.38
C ILE A 36 -12.43 -14.67 12.36
N SER A 37 -12.22 -15.07 13.61
CA SER A 37 -11.57 -14.22 14.62
C SER A 37 -10.14 -13.85 14.23
N GLU A 38 -9.35 -14.81 13.72
CA GLU A 38 -7.98 -14.57 13.27
C GLU A 38 -7.93 -13.59 12.08
N ILE A 39 -8.86 -13.71 11.14
CA ILE A 39 -8.95 -12.79 10.00
C ILE A 39 -9.28 -11.36 10.46
N LEU A 40 -10.17 -11.22 11.46
CA LEU A 40 -10.51 -9.92 12.03
C LEU A 40 -9.30 -9.29 12.75
N ASP A 41 -8.59 -10.07 13.56
CA ASP A 41 -7.36 -9.64 14.22
C ASP A 41 -6.29 -9.20 13.21
N PHE A 42 -6.14 -9.96 12.11
CA PHE A 42 -5.23 -9.61 11.03
C PHE A 42 -5.65 -8.33 10.28
N ALA A 43 -6.94 -8.14 10.03
CA ALA A 43 -7.46 -6.93 9.40
C ALA A 43 -7.25 -5.69 10.29
N GLU A 44 -7.41 -5.84 11.61
CA GLU A 44 -7.07 -4.80 12.58
C GLU A 44 -5.57 -4.48 12.56
N PHE A 45 -4.72 -5.52 12.55
CA PHE A 45 -3.28 -5.37 12.43
C PHE A 45 -2.88 -4.59 11.18
N LEU A 46 -3.44 -4.92 10.01
CA LEU A 46 -3.18 -4.20 8.76
C LEU A 46 -3.64 -2.75 8.82
N SER A 47 -4.78 -2.48 9.47
CA SER A 47 -5.29 -1.13 9.64
C SER A 47 -4.38 -0.27 10.50
N LYS A 48 -3.79 -0.85 11.56
CA LYS A 48 -2.78 -0.23 12.41
C LYS A 48 -1.43 -0.06 11.70
N LYS A 49 -1.07 -1.03 10.83
CA LYS A 49 0.19 -1.05 10.08
C LYS A 49 0.11 -0.31 8.76
N ARG A 50 -0.99 0.41 8.46
CA ARG A 50 -1.00 1.30 7.29
C ARG A 50 0.25 2.16 7.40
N PRO A 51 1.15 2.10 6.39
CA PRO A 51 2.32 2.93 6.44
C PRO A 51 1.77 4.33 6.61
N VAL A 52 2.19 5.02 7.68
CA VAL A 52 2.19 6.47 7.64
C VAL A 52 2.89 6.72 6.32
N ILE A 53 2.15 7.17 5.33
CA ILE A 53 2.74 7.68 4.11
C ILE A 53 3.46 8.90 4.65
N ASN A 54 4.67 8.67 5.15
CA ASN A 54 5.65 9.70 5.34
C ASN A 54 5.61 10.35 3.98
N LYS A 55 5.09 11.58 3.94
CA LYS A 55 5.35 12.48 2.84
C LYS A 55 6.86 12.64 2.87
N GLY A 56 7.57 11.63 2.38
CA GLY A 56 8.94 11.77 1.94
C GLY A 56 8.87 13.00 1.07
N SER A 57 9.73 13.96 1.37
CA SER A 57 9.92 15.14 0.54
C SER A 57 9.81 14.70 -0.92
N ASN A 58 9.08 15.44 -1.77
CA ASN A 58 8.89 15.12 -3.20
C ASN A 58 10.20 15.09 -4.03
N ILE A 59 11.33 15.05 -3.36
CA ILE A 59 12.69 15.03 -3.88
C ILE A 59 12.97 13.57 -4.25
N SER A 60 13.14 13.32 -5.55
CA SER A 60 13.60 12.04 -6.05
C SER A 60 15.02 11.77 -5.54
N LEU A 61 15.39 10.50 -5.35
CA LEU A 61 16.79 10.15 -5.04
C LEU A 61 17.75 10.65 -6.12
N LEU A 62 17.28 10.76 -7.36
CA LEU A 62 18.03 11.34 -8.48
C LEU A 62 18.34 12.83 -8.27
N ASP A 63 17.47 13.55 -7.58
CA ASP A 63 17.64 14.98 -7.28
C ASP A 63 18.66 15.22 -6.17
N LEU A 64 19.06 14.16 -5.44
CA LEU A 64 20.10 14.19 -4.41
C LEU A 64 21.48 13.79 -4.96
N VAL A 65 21.56 13.33 -6.21
CA VAL A 65 22.84 13.00 -6.86
C VAL A 65 23.49 14.30 -7.34
N GLY A 66 24.75 14.54 -6.98
CA GLY A 66 25.49 15.71 -7.48
C GLY A 66 25.29 17.00 -6.67
N GLY A 67 25.06 16.89 -5.36
CA GLY A 67 25.01 18.05 -4.46
C GLY A 67 26.31 18.31 -3.69
N LEU A 68 27.17 17.30 -3.57
CA LEU A 68 28.31 17.33 -2.66
C LEU A 68 29.53 18.03 -3.27
N GLU A 69 29.67 18.04 -4.60
CA GLU A 69 30.78 18.68 -5.31
C GLU A 69 30.87 20.19 -5.08
N ASN A 70 29.75 20.84 -4.77
CA ASN A 70 29.70 22.28 -4.49
C ASN A 70 29.79 22.58 -2.98
N SER A 71 29.85 21.55 -2.13
CA SER A 71 29.89 21.70 -0.68
C SER A 71 31.28 22.10 -0.20
N ILE A 72 31.37 22.84 0.89
CA ILE A 72 32.66 23.26 1.47
C ILE A 72 33.57 22.05 1.79
N ALA A 73 32.98 20.92 2.18
CA ALA A 73 33.72 19.73 2.62
C ALA A 73 34.17 18.82 1.47
N PHE A 74 33.42 18.76 0.36
CA PHE A 74 33.69 17.84 -0.75
C PHE A 74 33.99 18.54 -2.09
N ASN A 75 34.13 19.88 -2.07
CA ASN A 75 34.58 20.68 -3.21
C ASN A 75 36.10 20.64 -3.34
N GLY A 76 36.61 19.55 -3.92
CA GLY A 76 38.04 19.34 -4.09
C GLY A 76 38.37 18.07 -4.88
N ASN A 77 39.66 17.76 -4.99
CA ASN A 77 40.09 16.53 -5.65
C ASN A 77 39.64 15.30 -4.83
N PRO A 78 38.91 14.34 -5.43
CA PRO A 78 38.37 13.19 -4.71
C PRO A 78 39.45 12.35 -4.02
N LEU A 79 40.63 12.19 -4.63
CA LEU A 79 41.75 11.43 -4.04
C LEU A 79 42.36 12.17 -2.84
N ALA A 80 42.40 13.50 -2.88
CA ALA A 80 42.89 14.30 -1.76
C ALA A 80 41.93 14.23 -0.57
N ILE A 81 40.62 14.35 -0.83
CA ILE A 81 39.57 14.21 0.18
C ILE A 81 39.61 12.81 0.80
N GLN A 82 39.70 11.76 -0.02
CA GLN A 82 39.80 10.38 0.47
C GLN A 82 41.05 10.15 1.33
N LYS A 83 42.18 10.73 0.95
CA LYS A 83 43.41 10.66 1.75
C LYS A 83 43.27 11.40 3.07
N GLN A 84 42.66 12.58 3.07
CA GLN A 84 42.40 13.35 4.29
C GLN A 84 41.50 12.58 5.26
N LEU A 85 40.38 12.02 4.79
CA LEU A 85 39.47 11.21 5.60
C LEU A 85 40.12 9.91 6.10
N ARG A 86 41.11 9.37 5.39
CA ARG A 86 41.84 8.18 5.84
C ARG A 86 42.83 8.52 6.95
N ASN A 87 43.45 9.69 6.86
CA ASN A 87 44.51 10.13 7.76
C ASN A 87 43.98 10.87 9.00
N GLU A 88 42.67 11.05 9.15
CA GLU A 88 42.09 11.71 10.35
C GLU A 88 42.14 10.81 11.60
N TRP A 89 42.45 9.52 11.43
CA TRP A 89 42.58 8.52 12.50
C TRP A 89 44.05 8.23 12.89
N ASP A 90 45.01 8.90 12.23
CA ASP A 90 46.45 8.86 12.54
C ASP A 90 46.85 10.06 13.43
#